data_AF-A0A835Z8U6-F1
#
_entry.id   AF-A0A835Z8U6-F1
#
_cell.length_a   1.000
_cell.length_b   1.000
_cell.length_c   1.000
_cell.angle_alpha   90.00
_cell.angle_beta   90.00
_cell.angle_gamma   90.00
#
_symmetry.space_group_name_H-M   'P 1'
#
loop_
_entity.id
_entity.type
_entity.pdbx_description
1 polymer ?
#
loop_
_entity_poly.entity_id
_entity_poly.type
_entity_poly.pdbx_seq_one_letter_code
_entity_poly.pdbx_strand_id
1 'polypeptide(L)'
;MTSAQQVVKDAPWVVTDEFLRAHSIDFVCHDALPYIDASGVSDNGDVYAHLKRAGRFVETRRTEGISTSDIITSILQLGWQEAGAVRSGRLKALHCRLLQDYDKFVRRNLRRGYSINDMNVSCLKEQAIKFGMVKERVAESIGKLIKKNPQAQALAENLQKAFVCVFNRDSAFRTR
;
A
#
# COMPACT_ATOMS: atom_id res chain seq x y z
N MET A 1 -30.40 13.50 0.13
CA MET A 1 -29.72 14.81 0.23
C MET A 1 -28.45 14.74 -0.58
N THR A 2 -28.32 15.55 -1.62
CA THR A 2 -27.10 15.64 -2.43
C THR A 2 -26.03 16.40 -1.63
N SER A 3 -24.90 15.75 -1.37
CA SER A 3 -23.86 16.26 -0.47
C SER A 3 -23.03 17.41 -1.05
N ALA A 4 -23.03 17.61 -2.36
CA ALA A 4 -22.29 18.68 -3.04
C ALA A 4 -23.24 19.61 -3.81
N GLN A 5 -23.05 20.92 -3.64
CA GLN A 5 -23.80 21.95 -4.38
C GLN A 5 -22.94 22.66 -5.44
N GLN A 6 -21.63 22.81 -5.23
CA GLN A 6 -20.70 23.47 -6.15
C GLN A 6 -19.39 22.67 -6.26
N VAL A 7 -18.76 22.72 -7.44
CA VAL A 7 -17.44 22.12 -7.69
C VAL A 7 -16.48 23.19 -8.20
N VAL A 8 -15.34 23.32 -7.54
CA VAL A 8 -14.24 24.19 -7.98
C VAL A 8 -13.21 23.32 -8.70
N LYS A 9 -12.92 23.63 -9.97
CA LYS A 9 -11.87 22.96 -10.74
C LYS A 9 -10.52 23.62 -10.45
N ASP A 10 -9.44 22.87 -10.66
CA ASP A 10 -8.07 23.36 -10.53
C ASP A 10 -7.77 23.96 -9.14
N ALA A 11 -8.28 23.30 -8.09
CA ALA A 11 -8.04 23.72 -6.72
C ALA A 11 -6.53 23.68 -6.38
N PRO A 12 -6.03 24.69 -5.66
CA PRO A 12 -4.62 24.78 -5.32
C PRO A 12 -4.21 23.65 -4.35
N TRP A 13 -2.95 23.20 -4.45
CA TRP A 13 -2.40 22.19 -3.53
C TRP A 13 -2.32 22.70 -2.09
N VAL A 14 -1.84 23.93 -1.91
CA VAL A 14 -1.86 24.65 -0.62
C VAL A 14 -2.98 25.68 -0.68
N VAL A 15 -3.94 25.54 0.23
CA VAL A 15 -5.07 26.48 0.34
C VAL A 15 -4.54 27.80 0.90
N THR A 16 -4.91 28.93 0.30
CA THR A 16 -4.52 30.27 0.76
C THR A 16 -5.74 31.05 1.25
N ASP A 17 -5.54 32.04 2.12
CA ASP A 17 -6.62 32.90 2.58
C ASP A 17 -7.30 33.69 1.44
N GLU A 18 -6.56 34.00 0.37
CA GLU A 18 -7.11 34.62 -0.83
C GLU A 18 -8.10 33.69 -1.52
N PHE A 19 -7.75 32.42 -1.70
CA PHE A 19 -8.65 31.41 -2.27
C PHE A 19 -9.91 31.22 -1.41
N LEU A 20 -9.75 31.18 -0.08
CA LEU A 20 -10.88 31.05 0.84
C LEU A 20 -11.85 32.23 0.72
N ARG A 21 -11.34 33.47 0.64
CA ARG A 21 -12.18 34.66 0.46
C ARG A 21 -12.85 34.68 -0.91
N ALA A 22 -12.11 34.38 -1.97
CA ALA A 22 -12.64 34.37 -3.34
C ALA A 22 -13.82 33.40 -3.50
N HIS A 23 -13.79 32.28 -2.78
CA HIS A 23 -14.84 31.26 -2.81
C HIS A 23 -15.82 31.34 -1.63
N SER A 24 -15.72 32.34 -0.76
CA SER A 24 -16.57 32.49 0.44
C SER A 24 -16.60 31.20 1.30
N ILE A 25 -15.44 30.61 1.53
CA ILE A 25 -15.30 29.35 2.28
C ILE A 25 -15.08 29.67 3.76
N ASP A 26 -15.97 29.22 4.63
CA ASP A 26 -15.83 29.42 6.08
C ASP A 26 -14.90 28.39 6.73
N PHE A 27 -15.11 27.11 6.39
CA PHE A 27 -14.42 25.97 6.96
C PHE A 27 -13.86 25.03 5.87
N VAL A 28 -12.73 24.40 6.18
CA VAL A 28 -12.11 23.35 5.34
C VAL A 28 -12.21 22.03 6.06
N CYS A 29 -12.79 21.02 5.40
CA CYS A 29 -13.00 19.69 5.98
C CYS A 29 -12.05 18.68 5.32
N HIS A 30 -11.18 18.03 6.10
CA HIS A 30 -10.31 16.94 5.63
C HIS A 30 -10.00 15.97 6.79
N ASP A 31 -9.38 14.82 6.52
CA ASP A 31 -8.90 13.95 7.59
C ASP A 31 -7.81 14.62 8.45
N ALA A 32 -7.65 14.12 9.68
CA ALA A 32 -6.79 14.73 10.69
C ALA A 32 -5.28 14.53 10.43
N LEU A 33 -4.91 13.65 9.50
CA LEU A 33 -3.52 13.29 9.27
C LEU A 33 -2.75 14.48 8.65
N PRO A 34 -1.54 14.80 9.13
CA PRO A 34 -0.72 15.85 8.52
C PRO A 34 -0.42 15.52 7.06
N TYR A 35 -0.75 16.45 6.15
CA TYR A 35 -0.47 16.26 4.73
C TYR A 35 0.87 16.91 4.39
N ILE A 36 1.88 16.06 4.19
CA ILE A 36 3.24 16.53 4.01
C ILE A 36 3.39 17.25 2.68
N ASP A 37 3.81 18.52 2.75
CA ASP A 37 4.15 19.28 1.57
C ASP A 37 5.55 18.93 1.06
N ALA A 38 5.63 18.38 -0.15
CA ALA A 38 6.90 18.17 -0.84
C ALA A 38 7.42 19.44 -1.53
N SER A 39 6.59 20.49 -1.67
CA SER A 39 6.93 21.73 -2.37
C SER A 39 7.62 22.77 -1.47
N GLY A 40 7.64 22.57 -0.15
CA GLY A 40 8.33 23.44 0.81
C GLY A 40 7.62 24.77 1.08
N VAL A 41 6.35 24.89 0.70
CA VAL A 41 5.53 26.10 0.85
C VAL A 41 4.73 26.06 2.17
N SER A 42 4.50 24.86 2.73
CA SER A 42 3.77 24.71 4.00
C SER A 42 4.58 25.09 5.24
N ASP A 43 3.91 25.68 6.22
CA ASP A 43 4.45 25.89 7.57
C ASP A 43 4.50 24.57 8.34
N ASN A 44 5.65 24.25 8.96
CA ASN A 44 5.90 23.01 9.72
C ASN A 44 5.64 21.69 8.97
N GLY A 45 5.58 21.71 7.64
CA GLY A 45 5.43 20.53 6.80
C GLY A 45 3.98 20.04 6.59
N ASP A 46 2.97 20.61 7.24
CA ASP A 46 1.55 20.28 7.00
C ASP A 46 0.85 21.40 6.21
N VAL A 47 0.32 21.09 5.03
CA VAL A 47 -0.37 22.07 4.16
C VAL A 47 -1.57 22.75 4.86
N TYR A 48 -2.18 22.09 5.84
CA TYR A 48 -3.33 22.61 6.58
C TYR A 48 -2.97 23.29 7.91
N ALA A 49 -1.69 23.38 8.27
CA ALA A 49 -1.25 23.89 9.57
C ALA A 49 -1.82 25.29 9.89
N HIS A 50 -1.81 26.19 8.91
CA HIS A 50 -2.32 27.55 9.08
C HIS A 50 -3.84 27.58 9.33
N LEU A 51 -4.61 26.70 8.68
CA LEU A 51 -6.07 26.60 8.86
C LEU A 51 -6.43 26.01 10.22
N LYS A 52 -5.66 25.00 10.67
CA LYS A 52 -5.80 24.41 12.01
C LYS A 52 -5.58 25.46 13.10
N ARG A 53 -4.51 26.27 12.98
CA ARG A 53 -4.24 27.38 13.92
C ARG A 53 -5.32 28.46 13.91
N ALA A 54 -5.90 28.75 12.74
CA ALA A 54 -6.96 29.73 12.60
C ALA A 54 -8.34 29.24 13.08
N GLY A 55 -8.48 27.97 13.51
CA GLY A 55 -9.76 27.40 13.93
C GLY A 55 -10.76 27.19 12.79
N ARG A 56 -10.29 27.15 11.53
CA ARG A 56 -11.11 27.02 10.32
C ARG A 56 -11.03 25.62 9.68
N PHE A 57 -10.40 24.67 10.37
CA PHE A 57 -10.24 23.29 9.93
C PHE A 57 -11.16 22.35 10.70
N VAL A 58 -11.94 21.55 9.98
CA VAL A 58 -12.86 20.56 10.56
C VAL A 58 -12.37 19.16 10.20
N GLU A 59 -12.02 18.39 11.22
CA GLU A 59 -11.53 17.03 11.04
C GLU A 59 -12.69 16.08 10.68
N THR A 60 -12.50 15.33 9.59
CA THR A 60 -13.42 14.28 9.16
C THR A 60 -12.83 12.90 9.46
N ARG A 61 -13.70 11.90 9.63
CA ARG A 61 -13.28 10.52 9.84
C ARG A 61 -13.25 9.78 8.52
N ARG A 62 -12.16 9.05 8.27
CA ARG A 62 -12.06 8.13 7.14
C ARG A 62 -13.07 6.99 7.32
N THR A 63 -13.61 6.51 6.21
CA THR A 63 -14.43 5.29 6.22
C THR A 63 -13.50 4.09 6.21
N GLU A 64 -13.62 3.23 7.21
CA GLU A 64 -12.79 2.03 7.31
C GLU A 64 -13.08 1.06 6.16
N GLY A 65 -12.03 0.43 5.64
CA GLY A 65 -12.14 -0.60 4.60
C GLY A 65 -12.49 -0.11 3.19
N ILE A 66 -12.62 1.21 2.97
CA ILE A 66 -12.87 1.78 1.65
C ILE A 66 -11.79 2.81 1.32
N SER A 67 -10.92 2.45 0.37
CA SER A 67 -9.95 3.38 -0.23
C SER A 67 -9.72 3.08 -1.71
N THR A 68 -9.15 4.04 -2.43
CA THR A 68 -8.71 3.85 -3.81
C THR A 68 -7.73 2.68 -3.93
N SER A 69 -6.84 2.51 -2.94
CA SER A 69 -5.92 1.37 -2.86
C SER A 69 -6.68 0.04 -2.76
N ASP A 70 -7.71 -0.03 -1.93
CA ASP A 70 -8.53 -1.23 -1.75
C ASP A 70 -9.32 -1.55 -3.01
N ILE A 71 -9.89 -0.54 -3.68
CA ILE A 71 -10.61 -0.73 -4.95
C ILE A 71 -9.65 -1.24 -6.03
N ILE A 72 -8.47 -0.61 -6.20
CA ILE A 72 -7.45 -1.06 -7.15
C ILE A 72 -7.04 -2.51 -6.85
N THR A 73 -6.76 -2.81 -5.59
CA THR A 73 -6.37 -4.16 -5.16
C THR A 73 -7.50 -5.16 -5.40
N SER A 74 -8.75 -4.77 -5.15
CA SER A 74 -9.93 -5.60 -5.39
C SER A 74 -10.12 -5.89 -6.87
N ILE A 75 -9.98 -4.90 -7.75
CA ILE A 75 -10.04 -5.09 -9.20
C ILE A 75 -8.95 -6.04 -9.68
N LEU A 76 -7.72 -5.90 -9.15
CA LEU A 76 -6.63 -6.82 -9.46
C LEU A 76 -6.99 -8.23 -9.00
N GLN A 77 -7.40 -8.42 -7.75
CA GLN A 77 -7.68 -9.74 -7.19
C GLN A 77 -8.90 -10.43 -7.83
N LEU A 78 -10.01 -9.71 -8.05
CA LEU A 78 -11.20 -10.24 -8.71
C LEU A 78 -10.91 -10.56 -10.18
N GLY A 79 -10.19 -9.67 -10.87
CA GLY A 79 -9.73 -9.92 -12.23
C GLY A 79 -8.84 -11.15 -12.35
N TRP A 80 -8.17 -11.56 -11.27
CA TRP A 80 -7.43 -12.83 -11.20
C TRP A 80 -8.33 -14.03 -10.91
N GLN A 81 -9.32 -13.90 -10.02
CA GLN A 81 -10.24 -14.98 -9.65
C GLN A 81 -11.23 -15.34 -10.77
N GLU A 82 -11.82 -14.34 -11.42
CA GLU A 82 -12.72 -14.56 -12.57
C GLU A 82 -11.97 -15.02 -13.83
N ALA A 83 -10.69 -14.65 -13.97
CA ALA A 83 -9.84 -15.12 -15.06
C ALA A 83 -9.30 -16.55 -14.86
N GLY A 84 -9.89 -17.32 -13.93
CA GLY A 84 -9.73 -18.76 -13.82
C GLY A 84 -9.67 -19.42 -15.19
N ALA A 85 -8.49 -19.97 -15.51
CA ALA A 85 -8.15 -20.80 -16.66
C ALA A 85 -8.17 -20.19 -18.10
N VAL A 86 -8.89 -19.10 -18.41
CA VAL A 86 -9.27 -18.84 -19.84
C VAL A 86 -8.59 -17.65 -20.55
N ARG A 87 -7.68 -16.89 -19.94
CA ARG A 87 -7.05 -15.72 -20.63
C ARG A 87 -5.56 -15.87 -20.98
N SER A 88 -5.27 -15.48 -22.22
CA SER A 88 -3.97 -15.38 -22.91
C SER A 88 -2.81 -14.96 -22.00
N GLY A 89 -1.63 -15.57 -22.20
CA GLY A 89 -0.41 -15.33 -21.41
C GLY A 89 0.00 -13.85 -21.31
N ARG A 90 -0.42 -13.00 -22.25
CA ARG A 90 -0.16 -11.55 -22.25
C ARG A 90 -0.88 -10.82 -21.11
N LEU A 91 -2.10 -11.24 -20.76
CA LEU A 91 -2.88 -10.64 -19.68
C LEU A 91 -2.37 -11.10 -18.30
N LYS A 92 -2.00 -12.38 -18.18
CA LYS A 92 -1.32 -12.91 -16.98
C LYS A 92 -0.01 -12.16 -16.71
N ALA A 93 0.78 -11.91 -17.75
CA ALA A 93 2.03 -11.13 -17.63
C ALA A 93 1.78 -9.65 -17.27
N LEU A 94 0.70 -9.03 -17.75
CA LEU A 94 0.33 -7.66 -17.37
C LEU A 94 -0.11 -7.59 -15.90
N HIS A 95 -0.92 -8.57 -15.47
CA HIS A 95 -1.39 -8.68 -14.09
C HIS A 95 -0.23 -8.85 -13.10
N CYS A 96 0.72 -9.74 -13.40
CA CYS A 96 1.93 -9.90 -12.59
C CYS A 96 2.77 -8.61 -12.53
N ARG A 97 2.86 -7.86 -13.63
CA ARG A 97 3.57 -6.56 -13.66
C ARG A 97 2.89 -5.52 -12.77
N LEU A 98 1.56 -5.40 -12.84
CA LEU A 98 0.77 -4.50 -11.98
C LEU A 98 0.95 -4.82 -10.49
N LEU A 99 0.87 -6.12 -10.12
CA LEU A 99 1.11 -6.55 -8.75
C LEU A 99 2.55 -6.26 -8.29
N GLN A 100 3.55 -6.51 -9.14
CA GLN A 100 4.95 -6.21 -8.85
C GLN A 100 5.18 -4.71 -8.65
N ASP A 101 4.55 -3.87 -9.45
CA ASP A 101 4.71 -2.42 -9.34
C ASP A 101 4.02 -1.85 -8.10
N TYR A 102 2.88 -2.43 -7.70
CA TYR A 102 2.24 -2.11 -6.43
C TYR A 102 3.09 -2.56 -5.22
N ASP A 103 3.64 -3.78 -5.25
CA ASP A 103 4.52 -4.27 -4.20
C ASP A 103 5.79 -3.41 -4.07
N LYS A 104 6.36 -2.94 -5.19
CA LYS A 104 7.47 -1.96 -5.18
C LYS A 104 7.06 -0.65 -4.53
N PHE A 105 5.86 -0.14 -4.82
CA PHE A 105 5.32 1.07 -4.20
C PHE A 105 5.20 0.92 -2.68
N VAL A 106 4.57 -0.16 -2.19
CA VAL A 106 4.40 -0.40 -0.75
C VAL A 106 5.76 -0.53 -0.05
N ARG A 107 6.69 -1.32 -0.61
CA ARG A 107 8.05 -1.48 -0.05
C ARG A 107 8.84 -0.17 -0.01
N ARG A 108 8.60 0.76 -0.94
CA ARG A 108 9.28 2.07 -0.96
C ARG A 108 8.77 2.97 0.15
N ASN A 109 7.46 3.01 0.36
CA ASN A 109 6.84 3.83 1.39
C ASN A 109 7.11 3.27 2.80
N LEU A 110 7.11 1.95 2.97
CA LEU A 110 7.57 1.30 4.21
C LEU A 110 9.00 1.72 4.58
N ARG A 111 9.92 1.76 3.59
CA ARG A 111 11.30 2.21 3.80
C ARG A 111 11.42 3.68 4.17
N ARG A 112 10.43 4.50 3.82
CA ARG A 112 10.35 5.92 4.18
C ARG A 112 9.71 6.14 5.56
N GLY A 113 9.32 5.07 6.25
CA GLY A 113 8.76 5.15 7.61
C GLY A 113 7.23 5.24 7.66
N TYR A 114 6.53 5.18 6.51
CA TYR A 114 5.06 5.15 6.51
C TYR A 114 4.55 3.81 7.02
N SER A 115 3.53 3.84 7.87
CA SER A 115 2.83 2.63 8.29
C SER A 115 1.96 2.09 7.16
N ILE A 116 1.73 0.78 7.15
CA ILE A 116 0.77 0.14 6.25
C ILE A 116 -0.65 0.65 6.50
N ASN A 117 -0.97 0.98 7.76
CA ASN A 117 -2.23 1.59 8.13
C ASN A 117 -2.37 3.00 7.53
N ASP A 118 -1.28 3.78 7.45
CA ASP A 118 -1.28 5.10 6.81
C ASP A 118 -1.50 5.00 5.29
N MET A 119 -1.10 3.88 4.69
CA MET A 119 -1.29 3.60 3.26
C MET A 119 -2.62 2.92 2.94
N ASN A 120 -3.45 2.68 3.97
CA ASN A 120 -4.74 2.01 3.86
C ASN A 120 -4.65 0.66 3.12
N VAL A 121 -3.56 -0.08 3.36
CA VAL A 121 -3.35 -1.43 2.81
C VAL A 121 -3.82 -2.43 3.86
N SER A 122 -4.68 -3.38 3.46
CA SER A 122 -5.27 -4.35 4.39
C SER A 122 -4.21 -5.21 5.13
N CYS A 123 -4.48 -5.51 6.40
CA CYS A 123 -3.63 -6.30 7.31
C CYS A 123 -3.18 -7.67 6.73
N LEU A 124 -3.99 -8.31 5.89
CA LEU A 124 -3.60 -9.57 5.23
C LEU A 124 -2.42 -9.38 4.27
N LYS A 125 -2.35 -8.24 3.60
CA LYS A 125 -1.22 -7.88 2.73
C LYS A 125 0.01 -7.49 3.55
N GLU A 126 -0.16 -6.89 4.73
CA GLU A 126 0.94 -6.66 5.68
C GLU A 126 1.65 -7.96 6.05
N GLN A 127 0.88 -8.98 6.45
CA GLN A 127 1.44 -10.28 6.79
C GLN A 127 2.13 -10.92 5.58
N ALA A 128 1.54 -10.84 4.38
CA ALA A 128 2.16 -11.35 3.16
C ALA A 128 3.48 -10.63 2.81
N ILE A 129 3.56 -9.31 3.01
CA ILE A 129 4.78 -8.52 2.75
C ILE A 129 5.86 -8.80 3.79
N LYS A 130 5.51 -8.81 5.09
CA LYS A 130 6.43 -9.17 6.17
C LYS A 130 6.96 -10.59 5.97
N PHE A 131 6.10 -11.52 5.59
CA PHE A 131 6.48 -12.89 5.27
C PHE A 131 7.41 -12.97 4.05
N GLY A 132 7.13 -12.18 3.00
CA GLY A 132 8.02 -12.04 1.84
C GLY A 132 9.42 -11.53 2.21
N MET A 133 9.51 -10.54 3.09
CA MET A 133 10.79 -10.00 3.59
C MET A 133 11.56 -11.02 4.45
N VAL A 134 10.86 -11.78 5.30
CA VAL A 134 11.48 -12.86 6.09
C VAL A 134 12.00 -13.96 5.17
N LYS A 135 11.23 -14.35 4.15
CA LYS A 135 11.65 -15.33 3.15
C LYS A 135 12.92 -14.89 2.42
N GLU A 136 13.01 -13.63 2.01
CA GLU A 136 14.22 -13.05 1.40
C GLU A 136 15.42 -13.09 2.36
N ARG A 137 15.24 -12.68 3.63
CA ARG A 137 16.32 -12.70 4.64
C ARG A 137 16.83 -14.12 4.94
N VAL A 138 15.91 -15.09 4.98
CA VAL A 138 16.25 -16.51 5.15
C VAL A 138 17.00 -17.04 3.93
N ALA A 139 16.52 -16.75 2.72
CA ALA A 139 17.19 -17.15 1.48
C ALA A 139 18.62 -16.57 1.39
N GLU A 140 18.80 -15.32 1.81
CA GLU A 140 20.10 -14.65 1.83
C GLU A 140 21.05 -15.25 2.89
N SER A 141 20.52 -15.60 4.06
CA SER A 141 21.28 -16.26 5.13
C SER A 141 21.72 -17.68 4.73
N ILE A 142 20.84 -18.43 4.07
CA ILE A 142 21.14 -19.74 3.48
C ILE A 142 22.21 -19.58 2.39
N GLY A 143 22.10 -18.57 1.52
CA GLY A 143 23.11 -18.30 0.48
C GLY A 143 24.50 -17.99 1.05
N LYS A 144 24.59 -17.27 2.18
CA LYS A 144 25.84 -17.00 2.89
C LYS A 144 26.44 -18.26 3.52
N LEU A 145 25.60 -19.15 4.06
CA LEU A 145 26.01 -20.44 4.63
C LEU A 145 26.53 -21.41 3.57
N ILE A 146 25.83 -21.52 2.42
CA ILE A 146 26.25 -22.34 1.27
C ILE A 146 27.62 -21.88 0.75
N LYS A 147 27.86 -20.56 0.64
CA LYS A 147 29.16 -20.02 0.22
C LYS A 147 30.29 -20.31 1.21
N LYS A 148 29.99 -20.45 2.50
CA LYS A 148 31.00 -20.70 3.55
C LYS A 148 31.34 -22.19 3.73
N ASN A 149 30.46 -23.10 3.35
CA ASN A 149 30.72 -24.53 3.44
C ASN A 149 30.20 -25.25 2.19
N PRO A 150 31.07 -25.61 1.23
CA PRO A 150 30.69 -26.28 -0.02
C PRO A 150 29.97 -27.62 0.21
N GLN A 151 30.21 -28.30 1.34
CA GLN A 151 29.52 -29.54 1.70
C GLN A 151 28.11 -29.31 2.27
N ALA A 152 27.78 -28.09 2.71
CA ALA A 152 26.45 -27.72 3.21
C ALA A 152 25.41 -27.53 2.10
N GLN A 153 25.84 -27.57 0.83
CA GLN A 153 24.98 -27.39 -0.33
C GLN A 153 23.92 -28.50 -0.43
N ALA A 154 24.30 -29.76 -0.15
CA ALA A 154 23.37 -30.89 -0.10
C ALA A 154 22.37 -30.79 1.06
N LEU A 155 22.81 -30.28 2.23
CA LEU A 155 21.93 -30.05 3.38
C LEU A 155 20.96 -28.89 3.11
N ALA A 156 21.41 -27.84 2.42
CA ALA A 156 20.59 -26.69 2.05
C ALA A 156 19.54 -27.06 1.00
N GLU A 157 19.86 -27.92 0.03
CA GLU A 157 18.88 -28.46 -0.94
C GLU A 157 17.81 -29.30 -0.23
N ASN A 158 18.21 -30.12 0.75
CA ASN A 158 17.27 -30.91 1.55
C ASN A 158 16.42 -30.04 2.48
N LEU A 159 16.99 -29.00 3.08
CA LEU A 159 16.25 -28.03 3.89
C LEU A 159 15.29 -27.19 3.05
N GLN A 160 15.68 -26.77 1.84
CA GLN A 160 14.79 -26.06 0.92
C GLN A 160 13.65 -26.98 0.46
N LYS A 161 13.94 -28.24 0.11
CA LYS A 161 12.91 -29.24 -0.23
C LYS A 161 11.99 -29.53 0.96
N ALA A 162 12.54 -29.69 2.17
CA ALA A 162 11.77 -29.92 3.39
C ALA A 162 10.90 -28.70 3.74
N PHE A 163 11.43 -27.48 3.62
CA PHE A 163 10.67 -26.25 3.81
C PHE A 163 9.53 -26.16 2.80
N VAL A 164 9.82 -26.28 1.49
CA VAL A 164 8.77 -26.28 0.45
C VAL A 164 7.74 -27.39 0.67
N CYS A 165 8.14 -28.56 1.17
CA CYS A 165 7.24 -29.67 1.47
C CYS A 165 6.36 -29.39 2.70
N VAL A 166 6.91 -28.80 3.77
CA VAL A 166 6.16 -28.37 4.95
C VAL A 166 5.15 -27.28 4.57
N PHE A 167 5.54 -26.33 3.72
CA PHE A 167 4.67 -25.23 3.29
C PHE A 167 3.68 -25.62 2.17
N ASN A 168 3.95 -26.69 1.41
CA ASN A 168 2.97 -27.25 0.45
C ASN A 168 2.03 -28.28 1.09
N ARG A 169 2.37 -28.88 2.25
CA ARG A 169 1.45 -29.80 2.95
C ARG A 169 0.18 -29.12 3.46
N ASP A 170 0.20 -27.80 3.67
CA ASP A 170 -1.01 -27.05 4.01
C ASP A 170 -1.96 -26.82 2.82
N SER A 171 -1.55 -27.12 1.58
CA SER A 171 -2.48 -27.12 0.44
C SER A 171 -3.36 -28.39 0.37
N ALA A 172 -3.08 -29.41 1.20
CA ALA A 172 -3.83 -30.66 1.24
C ALA A 172 -5.03 -30.65 2.22
N PHE A 173 -5.30 -29.54 2.91
CA PHE A 173 -6.46 -29.41 3.83
C PHE A 173 -7.69 -28.71 3.24
N ARG A 174 -7.79 -28.61 1.90
CA ARG A 174 -9.03 -28.23 1.21
C ARG A 174 -9.41 -29.24 0.12
N THR A 175 -9.77 -30.43 0.55
CA THR A 175 -10.80 -31.24 -0.11
C THR A 175 -11.38 -32.23 0.90
N ARG A 176 -12.40 -31.77 1.62
CA ARG A 176 -13.64 -32.51 1.92
C ARG A 176 -14.69 -31.52 2.41
#